data_AF-A0A8D4MZV8-F1
#
_entry.id   AF-A0A8D4MZV8-F1
#
_cell.length_a   1.000
_cell.length_b   1.000
_cell.length_c   1.000
_cell.angle_alpha   90.00
_cell.angle_beta   90.00
_cell.angle_gamma   90.00
#
_symmetry.space_group_name_H-M   'P 1'
#
loop_
_entity.id
_entity.type
_entity.pdbx_description
1 polymer ?
#
loop_
_entity_poly.entity_id
_entity_poly.type
_entity_poly.pdbx_seq_one_letter_code
_entity_poly.pdbx_strand_id
1 'polypeptide(L)' 'MSFDTESDTPSSFDVEIEYATESHLEQVFTMGSGNYQIKASGAGTDRIRFKSHSVGQVIRVNY' A
#
# COMPACT_ATOMS: atom_id res chain seq x y z
N MET A 1 18.03 -2.55 -29.32
CA MET A 1 17.01 -3.45 -28.78
C MET A 1 16.73 -2.96 -27.37
N SER A 2 15.63 -2.22 -27.18
CA SER A 2 15.22 -1.75 -25.85
C SER A 2 14.26 -2.80 -25.32
N PHE A 3 14.55 -3.35 -24.14
CA PHE A 3 13.62 -4.22 -23.44
C PHE A 3 12.82 -3.35 -22.47
N ASP A 4 11.66 -2.86 -22.92
CA ASP A 4 10.65 -2.37 -21.99
C ASP A 4 10.00 -3.60 -21.35
N THR A 5 10.40 -3.87 -20.10
CA THR A 5 9.80 -4.94 -19.32
C THR A 5 8.68 -4.32 -18.48
N GLU A 6 7.51 -4.12 -19.07
CA GLU A 6 6.30 -3.85 -18.29
C GLU A 6 5.82 -5.17 -17.67
N SER A 7 5.88 -5.25 -16.35
CA SER A 7 5.41 -6.40 -15.59
C SER A 7 3.97 -6.14 -15.14
N ASP A 8 3.01 -6.76 -15.82
CA ASP A 8 1.59 -6.82 -15.42
C ASP A 8 1.34 -7.73 -14.19
N THR A 9 2.37 -8.02 -13.40
CA THR A 9 2.23 -8.70 -12.10
C THR A 9 1.22 -7.95 -11.24
N PRO A 10 0.13 -8.60 -10.79
CA PRO A 10 -0.74 -8.03 -9.78
C PRO A 10 0.10 -7.74 -8.54
N SER A 11 0.41 -6.47 -8.30
CA SER A 11 1.10 -6.05 -7.09
C SER A 11 0.04 -5.74 -6.05
N SER A 12 0.09 -6.43 -4.91
CA SER A 12 -0.71 -6.03 -3.75
C SER A 12 0.11 -5.08 -2.89
N PHE A 13 -0.56 -4.08 -2.33
CA PHE A 13 0.01 -3.17 -1.36
C PHE A 13 -0.86 -3.18 -0.12
N ASP A 14 -0.21 -3.25 1.03
CA ASP A 14 -0.85 -2.99 2.31
C ASP A 14 -0.57 -1.56 2.71
N VAL A 15 -1.57 -0.91 3.29
CA VAL A 15 -1.45 0.43 3.86
C VAL A 15 -1.84 0.36 5.32
N GLU A 16 -0.93 0.84 6.17
CA GLU A 16 -1.12 1.05 7.60
C GLU A 16 -1.07 2.55 7.85
N ILE A 17 -2.16 3.11 8.37
CA ILE A 17 -2.26 4.54 8.69
C ILE A 17 -2.52 4.69 10.18
N GLU A 18 -1.72 5.51 10.84
CA GLU A 18 -1.84 5.87 12.25
C GLU A 18 -2.00 7.40 12.33
N TYR A 19 -3.06 7.89 12.95
CA TYR A 19 -3.32 9.33 13.04
C TYR A 19 -3.84 9.75 14.40
N ALA A 20 -3.55 10.99 14.78
CA ALA A 20 -3.99 11.57 16.04
C ALA A 20 -5.44 12.06 15.97
N THR A 21 -6.25 11.60 16.92
CA THR A 21 -7.56 12.18 17.24
C THR A 21 -7.46 13.03 18.50
N GLU A 22 -8.54 13.72 18.87
CA GLU A 22 -8.59 14.51 20.11
C GLU A 22 -8.26 13.72 21.38
N SER A 23 -8.51 12.41 21.39
CA SER A 23 -8.41 11.59 22.61
C SER A 23 -7.36 10.47 22.53
N HIS A 24 -7.07 9.95 21.33
CA HIS A 24 -6.11 8.85 21.15
C HIS A 24 -5.56 8.78 19.72
N LEU A 25 -4.66 7.82 19.47
CA LEU A 25 -4.26 7.44 18.11
C LEU A 25 -5.28 6.44 17.55
N GLU A 26 -5.67 6.63 16.29
CA GLU A 26 -6.43 5.63 15.52
C GLU A 26 -5.52 4.96 14.50
N GLN A 27 -5.81 3.68 14.23
CA GLN A 27 -5.10 2.88 13.23
C GLN A 27 -6.07 2.31 12.20
N VAL A 28 -5.69 2.40 10.94
CA VAL A 28 -6.42 1.86 9.79
C VAL A 28 -5.50 0.91 9.04
N PHE A 29 -6.01 -0.30 8.77
CA PHE A 29 -5.36 -1.29 7.93
C PHE A 29 -6.23 -1.53 6.70
N THR A 30 -5.66 -1.32 5.51
CA THR A 30 -6.34 -1.61 4.24
C THR A 30 -5.39 -2.25 3.25
N MET A 31 -5.95 -3.03 2.32
CA MET A 31 -5.21 -3.74 1.28
C MET A 31 -5.79 -3.40 -0.09
N GLY A 32 -4.91 -3.33 -1.10
CA GLY A 32 -5.31 -3.18 -2.49
C GLY A 32 -5.51 -1.73 -2.93
N SER A 33 -6.03 -1.56 -4.16
CA SER A 33 -6.27 -0.25 -4.75
C SER A 33 -7.52 0.41 -4.16
N GLY A 34 -7.46 1.71 -3.95
CA GLY A 34 -8.58 2.48 -3.43
C GLY A 34 -8.20 3.91 -3.08
N ASN A 35 -9.22 4.70 -2.71
CA ASN A 35 -9.03 6.04 -2.17
C ASN A 35 -9.45 6.02 -0.70
N TYR A 36 -8.62 6.58 0.16
CA TYR A 36 -8.91 6.73 1.59
C TYR A 36 -8.78 8.20 1.98
N GLN A 37 -9.79 8.71 2.69
CA GLN A 37 -9.78 10.06 3.25
C GLN A 37 -9.86 9.96 4.77
N ILE A 38 -8.89 10.56 5.44
CA ILE A 38 -8.84 10.63 6.90
C ILE A 38 -9.02 12.08 7.32
N LYS A 39 -9.84 12.29 8.35
CA LYS A 39 -10.02 13.59 9.00
C LYS A 39 -9.53 13.48 10.45
N ALA A 40 -8.32 13.94 10.69
CA ALA A 40 -7.70 14.01 12.01
C ALA A 40 -8.06 15.34 12.71
N SER A 41 -8.24 15.31 14.02
CA SER A 41 -8.45 16.51 14.86
C SER A 41 -7.49 16.60 16.05
N GLY A 42 -6.61 15.62 16.24
CA GLY A 42 -5.65 15.57 17.33
C GLY A 42 -4.34 16.30 17.05
N ALA A 43 -3.66 16.72 18.11
CA ALA A 43 -2.27 17.18 18.03
C ALA A 43 -1.34 15.96 18.18
N GLY A 44 -0.52 15.68 17.17
CA GLY A 44 0.39 14.54 17.18
C GLY A 44 1.10 14.37 15.83
N THR A 45 1.87 13.28 15.73
CA THR A 45 2.53 12.89 14.47
C THR A 45 1.76 11.75 13.85
N ASP A 46 1.18 12.01 12.68
CA ASP A 46 0.56 10.96 11.88
C ASP A 46 1.64 10.16 11.14
N ARG A 47 1.43 8.85 11.00
CA ARG A 47 2.32 7.93 10.30
C ARG A 47 1.54 7.13 9.27
N ILE A 48 2.05 7.10 8.04
CA ILE A 48 1.58 6.18 7.00
C ILE A 48 2.72 5.27 6.57
N ARG A 49 2.41 3.97 6.43
CA ARG A 49 3.34 2.95 5.95
C ARG A 49 2.70 2.18 4.81
N PHE A 50 3.42 2.12 3.69
CA PHE A 50 3.09 1.29 2.54
C PHE A 50 4.00 0.06 2.52
N LYS A 51 3.41 -1.13 2.34
CA LYS A 51 4.16 -2.38 2.13
C LYS A 51 3.74 -2.97 0.79
N SER A 52 4.67 -2.99 -0.15
CA SER A 52 4.49 -3.65 -1.44
C SER A 52 4.82 -5.13 -1.32
N HIS A 53 3.96 -6.00 -1.84
CA HIS A 53 4.26 -7.42 -2.00
C HIS A 53 4.39 -7.75 -3.48
N SER A 54 5.54 -8.29 -3.85
CA SER A 54 5.71 -8.88 -5.18
C SER A 54 5.06 -10.26 -5.18
N VAL A 55 3.98 -10.43 -5.96
CA VAL A 55 3.45 -11.77 -6.23
C VAL A 55 4.41 -12.43 -7.21
N GLY A 56 5.16 -13.43 -6.75
CA GLY A 56 6.15 -14.11 -7.57
C GLY A 56 5.53 -14.65 -8.85
N GLN A 57 6.10 -14.30 -10.01
CA GLN A 57 5.64 -14.78 -11.30
C GLN A 57 6.41 -16.04 -11.71
N VAL A 58 5.67 -17.10 -12.07
CA VAL A 58 6.25 -18.27 -12.72
C VAL A 58 6.22 -18.04 -14.23
N ILE A 59 7.36 -17.71 -14.82
CA ILE A 59 7.50 -17.60 -16.27
C ILE A 59 7.76 -18.99 -16.84
N ARG A 60 6.84 -19.52 -17.65
CA ARG A 60 7.03 -20.77 -18.40
C ARG A 60 7.21 -20.44 -19.87
N VAL A 61 8.40 -20.71 -20.39
CA VAL A 61 8.68 -20.69 -21.84
C VAL A 61 8.51 -22.10 -22.35
N ASN A 62 7.49 -22.33 -23.17
CA ASN A 62 7.34 -23.59 -23.92
C ASN A 62 8.05 -23.42 -25.26
N TYR A 63 8.89 -24.39 -25.63
CA TYR A 63 9.50 -24.50 -26.95
C TYR A 63 8.76 -25.55 -27.79
#